data_AF-A0A560LJS0-F1
#
_entry.id   AF-A0A560LJS0-F1
#
_cell.length_a   1.000
_cell.length_b   1.000
_cell.length_c   1.000
_cell.angle_alpha   90.00
_cell.angle_beta   90.00
_cell.angle_gamma   90.00
#
_symmetry.space_group_name_H-M   'P 1'
#
loop_
_entity.id
_entity.type
_entity.pdbx_description
1 polymer ?
#
loop_
_entity_poly.entity_id
_entity_poly.type
_entity_poly.pdbx_seq_one_letter_code
_entity_poly.pdbx_strand_id
1 'polypeptide(L)'
;MQGELEQSEAHAAQAERLVLSTGASFLPALLQLARGIAAIGAGRHLEALEHLRRLFVPADPAFNFGLQFFALADFVEAAVYSNRSQAARTVIDEIERVSTPRPVPWVKTMLSYSKALVAANEDAEGFFLQGLGPAAKNWPFLRGRLLLGYGVWLRRQRRPADARAPLREARGIFDALGASPWSDRAREELRAAGETSHRRTGQIWERLTPQELHIAQLAAQGLSNKVIGARLYLSHRTVGYHLHHIFSKTGITSRSGLGTILSTANGPPT
;
A
#
# COMPACT_ATOMS: atom_id res chain seq x y z
N MET A 1 -33.05 -4.99 15.89
CA MET A 1 -33.04 -5.10 17.38
C MET A 1 -33.88 -4.00 18.05
N GLN A 2 -35.04 -3.60 17.47
CA GLN A 2 -35.99 -2.62 18.06
C GLN A 2 -37.44 -3.13 18.11
N GLY A 3 -37.69 -4.44 17.90
CA GLY A 3 -39.03 -5.03 18.06
C GLY A 3 -40.01 -4.82 16.90
N GLU A 4 -39.69 -4.02 15.89
CA GLU A 4 -40.52 -3.84 14.68
C GLU A 4 -40.34 -4.99 13.67
N LEU A 5 -40.82 -6.17 14.04
CA LEU A 5 -40.67 -7.40 13.26
C LEU A 5 -41.31 -7.29 11.86
N GLU A 6 -42.51 -6.71 11.74
CA GLU A 6 -43.20 -6.57 10.46
C GLU A 6 -42.48 -5.62 9.49
N GLN A 7 -41.93 -4.50 9.98
CA GLN A 7 -41.16 -3.58 9.13
C GLN A 7 -39.80 -4.18 8.77
N SER A 8 -39.16 -4.89 9.71
CA SER A 8 -37.92 -5.62 9.47
C SER A 8 -38.11 -6.72 8.42
N GLU A 9 -39.20 -7.49 8.49
CA GLU A 9 -39.54 -8.49 7.48
C GLU A 9 -39.94 -7.85 6.15
N ALA A 10 -40.69 -6.75 6.14
CA ALA A 10 -41.02 -6.05 4.89
C ALA A 10 -39.77 -5.53 4.17
N HIS A 11 -38.80 -4.98 4.92
CA HIS A 11 -37.51 -4.56 4.37
C HIS A 11 -36.64 -5.73 3.93
N ALA A 12 -36.65 -6.85 4.68
CA ALA A 12 -35.95 -8.07 4.30
C ALA A 12 -36.54 -8.70 3.02
N ALA A 13 -37.87 -8.81 2.92
CA ALA A 13 -38.56 -9.33 1.74
C ALA A 13 -38.45 -8.40 0.52
N GLN A 14 -38.30 -7.08 0.74
CA GLN A 14 -37.99 -6.13 -0.33
C GLN A 14 -36.53 -6.29 -0.79
N ALA A 15 -35.58 -6.43 0.13
CA ALA A 15 -34.18 -6.69 -0.18
C ALA A 15 -33.99 -8.04 -0.88
N GLU A 16 -34.69 -9.09 -0.42
CA GLU A 16 -34.66 -10.42 -1.01
C GLU A 16 -35.25 -10.43 -2.42
N ARG A 17 -36.37 -9.74 -2.67
CA ARG A 17 -36.91 -9.57 -4.03
C ARG A 17 -35.95 -8.82 -4.95
N LEU A 18 -35.24 -7.81 -4.45
CA LEU A 18 -34.21 -7.10 -5.21
C LEU A 18 -33.00 -8.00 -5.50
N VAL A 19 -32.56 -8.81 -4.53
CA VAL A 19 -31.42 -9.73 -4.68
C VAL A 19 -31.75 -10.90 -5.61
N LEU A 20 -32.96 -11.48 -5.51
CA LEU A 20 -33.41 -12.62 -6.32
C LEU A 20 -33.80 -12.21 -7.75
N SER A 21 -34.36 -11.01 -7.96
CA SER A 21 -34.67 -10.50 -9.31
C SER A 21 -33.44 -10.05 -10.09
N THR A 22 -32.33 -9.72 -9.41
CA THR A 22 -31.06 -9.31 -10.04
C THR A 22 -30.11 -10.49 -10.28
N GLY A 23 -30.59 -11.73 -10.06
CA GLY A 23 -29.90 -12.95 -10.44
C GLY A 23 -28.77 -13.37 -9.49
N ALA A 24 -28.76 -14.66 -9.16
CA ALA A 24 -27.72 -15.35 -8.41
C ALA A 24 -26.39 -15.45 -9.20
N SER A 25 -25.86 -14.32 -9.65
CA SER A 25 -24.63 -14.19 -10.44
C SER A 25 -23.37 -14.04 -9.57
N PHE A 26 -23.49 -14.16 -8.25
CA PHE A 26 -22.38 -13.93 -7.32
C PHE A 26 -21.15 -14.76 -7.66
N LEU A 27 -21.31 -16.07 -7.92
CA LEU A 27 -20.18 -16.96 -8.25
C LEU A 27 -19.55 -16.62 -9.61
N PRO A 28 -20.31 -16.47 -10.73
CA PRO A 28 -19.76 -15.97 -11.98
C PRO A 28 -19.05 -14.61 -11.87
N ALA A 29 -19.65 -13.66 -11.14
CA ALA A 29 -19.08 -12.33 -10.92
C ALA A 29 -17.78 -12.39 -10.11
N LEU A 30 -17.75 -13.18 -9.04
CA LEU A 30 -16.55 -13.40 -8.23
C LEU A 30 -15.41 -14.04 -9.04
N LEU A 31 -15.74 -14.98 -9.93
CA LEU A 31 -14.77 -15.59 -10.84
C LEU A 31 -14.18 -14.57 -11.82
N GLN A 32 -15.02 -13.73 -12.43
CA GLN A 32 -14.53 -12.68 -13.33
C GLN A 32 -13.70 -11.63 -12.57
N LEU A 33 -14.11 -11.27 -11.34
CA LEU A 33 -13.33 -10.38 -10.47
C LEU A 33 -11.95 -10.95 -10.17
N ALA A 34 -11.87 -12.22 -9.76
CA ALA A 34 -10.61 -12.90 -9.47
C ALA A 34 -9.68 -12.95 -10.68
N ARG A 35 -10.21 -13.28 -11.87
CA ARG A 35 -9.45 -13.26 -13.13
C ARG A 35 -8.95 -11.86 -13.48
N GLY A 36 -9.81 -10.84 -13.31
CA GLY A 36 -9.46 -9.45 -13.52
C GLY A 36 -8.30 -9.00 -12.63
N ILE A 37 -8.38 -9.26 -11.32
CA ILE A 37 -7.32 -8.91 -10.35
C ILE A 37 -6.02 -9.64 -10.67
N ALA A 38 -6.09 -10.95 -11.00
CA ALA A 38 -4.91 -11.71 -11.38
C ALA A 38 -4.24 -11.16 -12.65
N ALA A 39 -5.03 -10.79 -13.66
CA ALA A 39 -4.54 -10.17 -14.88
C ALA A 39 -3.93 -8.79 -14.65
N ILE A 40 -4.52 -7.95 -13.78
CA ILE A 40 -3.91 -6.66 -13.33
C ILE A 40 -2.55 -6.92 -12.67
N GLY A 41 -2.47 -7.87 -11.75
CA GLY A 41 -1.24 -8.23 -11.05
C GLY A 41 -0.13 -8.71 -12.01
N ALA A 42 -0.50 -9.30 -13.14
CA ALA A 42 0.42 -9.73 -14.20
C ALA A 42 0.66 -8.68 -15.29
N GLY A 43 0.13 -7.45 -15.16
CA GLY A 43 0.26 -6.37 -16.15
C GLY A 43 -0.56 -6.55 -17.42
N ARG A 44 -1.45 -7.56 -17.49
CA ARG A 44 -2.31 -7.85 -18.64
C ARG A 44 -3.62 -7.07 -18.57
N HIS A 45 -3.50 -5.74 -18.70
CA HIS A 45 -4.63 -4.82 -18.46
C HIS A 45 -5.81 -4.98 -19.43
N LEU A 46 -5.57 -5.36 -20.69
CA LEU A 46 -6.66 -5.57 -21.65
C LEU A 46 -7.49 -6.82 -21.30
N GLU A 47 -6.83 -7.92 -20.95
CA GLU A 47 -7.50 -9.14 -20.46
C GLU A 47 -8.27 -8.86 -19.16
N ALA A 48 -7.66 -8.10 -18.24
CA ALA A 48 -8.35 -7.68 -17.02
C ALA A 48 -9.64 -6.91 -17.32
N LEU A 49 -9.59 -5.97 -18.29
CA LEU A 49 -10.75 -5.20 -18.70
C LEU A 49 -11.86 -6.09 -19.27
N GLU A 50 -11.52 -7.10 -20.06
CA GLU A 50 -12.48 -8.04 -20.63
C GLU A 50 -13.22 -8.86 -19.57
N HIS A 51 -12.53 -9.25 -18.50
CA HIS A 51 -13.16 -9.92 -17.37
C HIS A 51 -14.03 -8.96 -16.55
N LEU A 52 -13.48 -7.80 -16.19
CA LEU A 52 -14.11 -6.89 -15.25
C LEU A 52 -15.32 -6.16 -15.84
N ARG A 53 -15.33 -5.85 -17.15
CA ARG A 53 -16.47 -5.17 -17.80
C ARG A 53 -17.78 -5.92 -17.62
N ARG A 54 -17.72 -7.25 -17.49
CA ARG A 54 -18.89 -8.12 -17.39
C ARG A 54 -19.68 -7.90 -16.11
N LEU A 55 -19.03 -7.40 -15.05
CA LEU A 55 -19.69 -7.06 -13.79
C LEU A 55 -20.58 -5.81 -13.90
N PHE A 56 -20.44 -5.02 -14.98
CA PHE A 56 -21.13 -3.74 -15.18
C PHE A 56 -22.17 -3.77 -16.32
N VAL A 57 -22.42 -4.94 -16.93
CA VAL A 57 -23.38 -5.06 -18.04
C VAL A 57 -24.60 -5.84 -17.55
N PRO A 58 -25.76 -5.22 -17.27
CA PRO A 58 -26.93 -5.89 -16.68
C PRO A 58 -27.40 -7.17 -17.39
N ALA A 59 -27.15 -7.29 -18.69
CA ALA A 59 -27.49 -8.47 -19.48
C ALA A 59 -26.44 -9.61 -19.40
N ASP A 60 -25.25 -9.39 -18.84
CA ASP A 60 -24.22 -10.43 -18.70
C ASP A 60 -24.53 -11.34 -17.49
N PRO A 61 -24.38 -12.67 -17.62
CA PRO A 61 -24.54 -13.59 -16.49
C PRO A 61 -23.63 -13.33 -15.28
N ALA A 62 -22.53 -12.58 -15.48
CA ALA A 62 -21.62 -12.17 -14.41
C ALA A 62 -21.93 -10.78 -13.84
N PHE A 63 -23.00 -10.13 -14.26
CA PHE A 63 -23.44 -8.87 -13.67
C PHE A 63 -23.93 -9.09 -12.24
N ASN A 64 -23.34 -8.39 -11.28
CA ASN A 64 -23.79 -8.46 -9.90
C ASN A 64 -23.79 -7.05 -9.29
N PHE A 65 -24.98 -6.62 -8.86
CA PHE A 65 -25.19 -5.27 -8.37
C PHE A 65 -24.33 -4.94 -7.13
N GLY A 66 -24.01 -5.92 -6.28
CA GLY A 66 -23.14 -5.71 -5.13
C GLY A 66 -21.66 -5.69 -5.51
N LEU A 67 -21.20 -6.68 -6.27
CA LEU A 67 -19.78 -6.84 -6.62
C LEU A 67 -19.25 -5.79 -7.58
N GLN A 68 -20.09 -5.15 -8.42
CA GLN A 68 -19.65 -4.06 -9.30
C GLN A 68 -19.00 -2.90 -8.51
N PHE A 69 -19.48 -2.60 -7.29
CA PHE A 69 -18.91 -1.54 -6.46
C PHE A 69 -17.51 -1.92 -5.95
N PHE A 70 -17.26 -3.21 -5.68
CA PHE A 70 -15.94 -3.71 -5.28
C PHE A 70 -14.97 -3.74 -6.46
N ALA A 71 -15.47 -4.07 -7.65
CA ALA A 71 -14.67 -4.19 -8.87
C ALA A 71 -14.34 -2.84 -9.53
N LEU A 72 -14.95 -1.74 -9.11
CA LEU A 72 -14.88 -0.45 -9.81
C LEU A 72 -13.44 0.04 -10.03
N ALA A 73 -12.63 0.06 -8.97
CA ALA A 73 -11.25 0.55 -9.08
C ALA A 73 -10.38 -0.33 -9.98
N ASP A 74 -10.58 -1.66 -9.91
CA ASP A 74 -9.88 -2.62 -10.77
C ASP A 74 -10.28 -2.43 -12.24
N PHE A 75 -11.58 -2.27 -12.51
CA PHE A 75 -12.10 -2.00 -13.84
C PHE A 75 -11.55 -0.70 -14.41
N VAL A 76 -11.54 0.36 -13.61
CA VAL A 76 -11.03 1.67 -14.02
C VAL A 76 -9.52 1.62 -14.25
N GLU A 77 -8.75 0.96 -13.38
CA GLU A 77 -7.31 0.75 -13.57
C GLU A 77 -7.06 0.03 -14.90
N ALA A 78 -7.73 -1.11 -15.13
CA ALA A 78 -7.61 -1.87 -16.37
C ALA A 78 -8.01 -1.05 -17.62
N ALA A 79 -9.07 -0.26 -17.52
CA ALA A 79 -9.54 0.59 -18.61
C ALA A 79 -8.55 1.72 -18.95
N VAL A 80 -8.00 2.40 -17.94
CA VAL A 80 -7.01 3.48 -18.13
C VAL A 80 -5.74 2.94 -18.77
N TYR A 81 -5.18 1.85 -18.27
CA TYR A 81 -3.97 1.23 -18.83
C TYR A 81 -4.19 0.60 -20.21
N SER A 82 -5.45 0.37 -20.62
CA SER A 82 -5.82 -0.13 -21.94
C SER A 82 -6.29 0.98 -22.91
N ASN A 83 -6.08 2.26 -22.57
CA ASN A 83 -6.54 3.42 -23.36
C ASN A 83 -8.07 3.45 -23.59
N ARG A 84 -8.86 2.95 -22.64
CA ARG A 84 -10.33 2.93 -22.65
C ARG A 84 -10.94 3.84 -21.57
N SER A 85 -10.31 4.97 -21.28
CA SER A 85 -10.73 5.89 -20.21
C SER A 85 -12.16 6.42 -20.36
N GLN A 86 -12.72 6.47 -21.57
CA GLN A 86 -14.11 6.87 -21.76
C GLN A 86 -15.10 5.84 -21.17
N ALA A 87 -14.83 4.55 -21.34
CA ALA A 87 -15.65 3.50 -20.75
C ALA A 87 -15.59 3.53 -19.21
N ALA A 88 -14.41 3.84 -18.65
CA ALA A 88 -14.24 4.04 -17.21
C ALA A 88 -15.13 5.18 -16.69
N ARG A 89 -15.15 6.33 -17.37
CA ARG A 89 -15.98 7.49 -16.99
C ARG A 89 -17.47 7.15 -17.01
N THR A 90 -17.96 6.50 -18.06
CA THR A 90 -19.37 6.09 -18.15
C THR A 90 -19.80 5.21 -16.96
N VAL A 91 -18.98 4.24 -16.57
CA VAL A 91 -19.29 3.38 -15.42
C VAL A 91 -19.21 4.14 -14.09
N ILE A 92 -18.23 5.05 -13.93
CA ILE A 92 -18.14 5.92 -12.75
C ILE A 92 -19.42 6.76 -12.59
N ASP A 93 -19.88 7.39 -13.68
CA ASP A 93 -21.09 8.23 -13.67
C ASP A 93 -22.34 7.42 -13.31
N GLU A 94 -22.45 6.19 -13.82
CA GLU A 94 -23.57 5.30 -13.50
C GLU A 94 -23.57 4.88 -12.03
N ILE A 95 -22.42 4.44 -11.50
CA ILE A 95 -22.26 4.04 -10.10
C ILE A 95 -22.51 5.22 -9.16
N GLU A 96 -22.05 6.42 -9.52
CA GLU A 96 -22.34 7.64 -8.76
C GLU A 96 -23.83 7.96 -8.74
N ARG A 97 -24.49 7.95 -9.91
CA ARG A 97 -25.94 8.19 -10.02
C ARG A 97 -26.75 7.23 -9.16
N VAL A 98 -26.40 5.94 -9.18
CA VAL A 98 -27.10 4.89 -8.41
C VAL A 98 -26.81 4.98 -6.90
N SER A 99 -25.61 5.40 -6.50
CA SER A 99 -25.23 5.49 -5.09
C SER A 99 -25.63 6.80 -4.40
N THR A 100 -25.89 7.86 -5.17
CA THR A 100 -26.25 9.19 -4.64
C THR A 100 -27.42 9.17 -3.64
N PRO A 101 -28.54 8.45 -3.87
CA PRO A 101 -29.67 8.46 -2.93
C PRO A 101 -29.37 7.83 -1.56
N ARG A 102 -28.40 6.89 -1.49
CA ARG A 102 -27.97 6.23 -0.25
C ARG A 102 -26.46 6.13 -0.21
N PRO A 103 -25.77 7.21 0.20
CA PRO A 103 -24.33 7.26 0.15
C PRO A 103 -23.71 6.34 1.21
N VAL A 104 -23.18 5.21 0.77
CA VAL A 104 -22.39 4.31 1.63
C VAL A 104 -20.94 4.80 1.69
N PRO A 105 -20.33 5.00 2.88
CA PRO A 105 -19.02 5.64 3.00
C PRO A 105 -17.90 4.98 2.17
N TRP A 106 -17.85 3.65 2.10
CA TRP A 106 -16.82 2.95 1.34
C TRP A 106 -17.01 3.06 -0.18
N VAL A 107 -18.26 3.13 -0.65
CA VAL A 107 -18.58 3.37 -2.06
C VAL A 107 -18.13 4.77 -2.47
N LYS A 108 -18.31 5.77 -1.60
CA LYS A 108 -17.75 7.11 -1.82
C LYS A 108 -16.23 7.10 -1.93
N THR A 109 -15.55 6.35 -1.06
CA THR A 109 -14.09 6.17 -1.16
C THR A 109 -13.68 5.51 -2.47
N MET A 110 -14.38 4.45 -2.90
CA MET A 110 -14.15 3.78 -4.19
C MET A 110 -14.37 4.71 -5.38
N LEU A 111 -15.46 5.49 -5.38
CA LEU A 111 -15.75 6.48 -6.42
C LEU A 111 -14.67 7.55 -6.49
N SER A 112 -14.24 8.07 -5.33
CA SER A 112 -13.18 9.07 -5.27
C SER A 112 -11.87 8.52 -5.83
N TYR A 113 -11.49 7.29 -5.46
CA TYR A 113 -10.31 6.65 -6.03
C TYR A 113 -10.41 6.46 -7.55
N SER A 114 -11.57 5.98 -8.01
CA SER A 114 -11.82 5.73 -9.43
C SER A 114 -11.79 7.02 -10.26
N LYS A 115 -12.37 8.10 -9.74
CA LYS A 115 -12.30 9.44 -10.34
C LYS A 115 -10.86 9.95 -10.41
N ALA A 116 -10.07 9.76 -9.35
CA ALA A 116 -8.66 10.16 -9.34
C ALA A 116 -7.83 9.48 -10.46
N LEU A 117 -8.15 8.22 -10.81
CA LEU A 117 -7.45 7.48 -11.86
C LEU A 117 -7.75 7.97 -13.29
N VAL A 118 -8.91 8.60 -13.52
CA VAL A 118 -9.35 9.08 -14.86
C VAL A 118 -9.31 10.59 -15.02
N ALA A 119 -9.14 11.32 -13.93
CA ALA A 119 -9.10 12.77 -13.88
C ALA A 119 -7.86 13.35 -14.57
N ALA A 120 -7.97 14.61 -15.00
CA ALA A 120 -6.81 15.40 -15.37
C ALA A 120 -5.90 15.59 -14.14
N ASN A 121 -4.61 15.86 -14.38
CA ASN A 121 -3.63 15.97 -13.29
C ASN A 121 -4.02 17.04 -12.26
N GLU A 122 -4.61 18.15 -12.68
CA GLU A 122 -5.02 19.25 -11.80
C GLU A 122 -6.12 18.87 -10.80
N ASP A 123 -7.05 17.99 -11.20
CA ASP A 123 -8.18 17.57 -10.36
C ASP A 123 -7.89 16.27 -9.58
N ALA A 124 -6.94 15.46 -10.04
CA ALA A 124 -6.68 14.13 -9.51
C ALA A 124 -6.31 14.13 -8.01
N GLU A 125 -5.52 15.12 -7.56
CA GLU A 125 -5.10 15.24 -6.14
C GLU A 125 -6.30 15.40 -5.21
N GLY A 126 -7.27 16.23 -5.58
CA GLY A 126 -8.48 16.46 -4.80
C GLY A 126 -9.27 15.17 -4.58
N PHE A 127 -9.41 14.36 -5.64
CA PHE A 127 -10.09 13.07 -5.55
C PHE A 127 -9.33 12.05 -4.70
N PHE A 128 -7.99 12.02 -4.77
CA PHE A 128 -7.18 11.17 -3.89
C PHE A 128 -7.37 11.57 -2.42
N LEU A 129 -7.27 12.86 -2.10
CA LEU A 129 -7.42 13.34 -0.72
C LEU A 129 -8.84 13.10 -0.18
N GLN A 130 -9.87 13.31 -1.00
CA GLN A 130 -11.26 12.98 -0.64
C GLN A 130 -11.40 11.49 -0.32
N GLY A 131 -10.81 10.62 -1.15
CA GLY A 131 -10.80 9.18 -0.94
C GLY A 131 -10.07 8.77 0.35
N LEU A 132 -8.96 9.44 0.70
CA LEU A 132 -8.19 9.20 1.93
C LEU A 132 -8.87 9.70 3.22
N GLY A 133 -10.08 10.26 3.13
CA GLY A 133 -10.84 10.77 4.26
C GLY A 133 -11.16 9.73 5.34
N PRO A 134 -11.87 10.13 6.42
CA PRO A 134 -12.04 9.31 7.62
C PRO A 134 -12.59 7.90 7.38
N ALA A 135 -13.52 7.76 6.42
CA ALA A 135 -14.15 6.49 6.07
C ALA A 135 -13.14 5.42 5.59
N ALA A 136 -12.04 5.84 4.95
CA ALA A 136 -11.03 4.91 4.44
C ALA A 136 -10.34 4.12 5.56
N LYS A 137 -10.29 4.64 6.79
CA LYS A 137 -9.69 3.94 7.94
C LYS A 137 -10.40 2.63 8.28
N ASN A 138 -11.69 2.54 7.96
CA ASN A 138 -12.49 1.32 8.19
C ASN A 138 -12.27 0.25 7.11
N TRP A 139 -11.52 0.57 6.05
CA TRP A 139 -11.27 -0.31 4.92
C TRP A 139 -9.78 -0.35 4.60
N PRO A 140 -8.97 -1.03 5.43
CA PRO A 140 -7.51 -0.95 5.35
C PRO A 140 -6.98 -1.28 3.96
N PHE A 141 -7.45 -2.36 3.33
CA PHE A 141 -6.98 -2.75 2.00
C PHE A 141 -7.28 -1.68 0.94
N LEU A 142 -8.50 -1.12 0.93
CA LEU A 142 -8.88 -0.04 0.02
C LEU A 142 -8.04 1.22 0.27
N ARG A 143 -7.84 1.59 1.54
CA ARG A 143 -6.95 2.70 1.91
C ARG A 143 -5.54 2.48 1.39
N GLY A 144 -4.99 1.27 1.54
CA GLY A 144 -3.68 0.90 1.03
C GLY A 144 -3.56 1.10 -0.48
N ARG A 145 -4.58 0.66 -1.25
CA ARG A 145 -4.63 0.87 -2.71
C ARG A 145 -4.67 2.35 -3.08
N LEU A 146 -5.47 3.13 -2.36
CA LEU A 146 -5.64 4.55 -2.60
C LEU A 146 -4.35 5.34 -2.30
N LEU A 147 -3.67 5.03 -1.20
CA LEU A 147 -2.36 5.57 -0.84
C LEU A 147 -1.28 5.19 -1.85
N LEU A 148 -1.27 3.94 -2.32
CA LEU A 148 -0.36 3.48 -3.37
C LEU A 148 -0.58 4.26 -4.66
N GLY A 149 -1.83 4.35 -5.13
CA GLY A 149 -2.19 5.12 -6.32
C GLY A 149 -1.81 6.60 -6.20
N TYR A 150 -2.09 7.21 -5.05
CA TYR A 150 -1.74 8.60 -4.78
C TYR A 150 -0.22 8.83 -4.79
N GLY A 151 0.54 7.95 -4.14
CA GLY A 151 2.00 8.02 -4.14
C GLY A 151 2.62 7.87 -5.53
N VAL A 152 2.10 6.94 -6.35
CA VAL A 152 2.51 6.78 -7.76
C VAL A 152 2.20 8.05 -8.55
N TRP A 153 1.00 8.60 -8.37
CA TRP A 153 0.60 9.85 -9.03
C TRP A 153 1.51 11.02 -8.64
N LEU A 154 1.79 11.23 -7.35
CA LEU A 154 2.72 12.25 -6.85
C LEU A 154 4.11 12.13 -7.49
N ARG A 155 4.62 10.89 -7.61
CA ARG A 155 5.91 10.64 -8.25
C ARG A 155 5.88 11.06 -9.73
N ARG A 156 4.79 10.77 -10.45
CA ARG A 156 4.60 11.20 -11.85
C ARG A 156 4.46 12.73 -11.99
N GLN A 157 3.92 13.42 -10.98
CA GLN A 157 3.92 14.89 -10.89
C GLN A 157 5.27 15.49 -10.48
N ARG A 158 6.36 14.71 -10.50
CA ARG A 158 7.72 15.12 -10.07
C ARG A 158 7.78 15.58 -8.60
N ARG A 159 6.93 15.00 -7.74
CA ARG A 159 6.91 15.21 -6.27
C ARG A 159 7.33 13.95 -5.50
N PRO A 160 8.54 13.39 -5.73
CA PRO A 160 8.94 12.12 -5.12
C PRO A 160 9.12 12.22 -3.60
N ALA A 161 9.40 13.40 -3.04
CA ALA A 161 9.49 13.60 -1.59
C ALA A 161 8.11 13.38 -0.92
N ASP A 162 7.07 14.00 -1.47
CA ASP A 162 5.70 13.90 -0.99
C ASP A 162 5.15 12.47 -1.17
N ALA A 163 5.58 11.75 -2.20
CA ALA A 163 5.15 10.39 -2.48
C ALA A 163 5.57 9.38 -1.40
N ARG A 164 6.67 9.62 -0.67
CA ARG A 164 7.25 8.63 0.27
C ARG A 164 6.31 8.31 1.42
N ALA A 165 5.71 9.32 2.05
CA ALA A 165 4.83 9.13 3.19
C ALA A 165 3.62 8.23 2.87
N PRO A 166 2.78 8.51 1.84
CA PRO A 166 1.67 7.64 1.50
C PRO A 166 2.12 6.26 1.02
N LEU A 167 3.23 6.15 0.29
CA LEU A 167 3.75 4.85 -0.14
C LEU A 167 4.25 3.98 1.04
N ARG A 168 4.84 4.59 2.09
CA ARG A 168 5.22 3.87 3.33
C ARG A 168 4.00 3.38 4.08
N GLU A 169 2.98 4.22 4.20
CA GLU A 169 1.72 3.85 4.85
C GLU A 169 1.02 2.71 4.08
N ALA A 170 0.96 2.80 2.74
CA ALA A 170 0.44 1.74 1.89
C ALA A 170 1.18 0.41 2.12
N ARG A 171 2.52 0.44 2.10
CA ARG A 171 3.35 -0.74 2.40
C ARG A 171 3.02 -1.32 3.78
N GLY A 172 2.95 -0.48 4.81
CA GLY A 172 2.65 -0.92 6.18
C GLY A 172 1.28 -1.61 6.29
N ILE A 173 0.27 -1.05 5.62
CA ILE A 173 -1.07 -1.65 5.53
C ILE A 173 -1.01 -3.02 4.83
N PHE A 174 -0.36 -3.11 3.66
CA PHE A 174 -0.29 -4.38 2.92
C PHE A 174 0.52 -5.44 3.67
N ASP A 175 1.62 -5.06 4.33
CA ASP A 175 2.42 -5.95 5.17
C ASP A 175 1.58 -6.49 6.35
N ALA A 176 0.80 -5.63 7.02
CA ALA A 176 -0.08 -6.04 8.11
C ALA A 176 -1.23 -6.97 7.67
N LEU A 177 -1.69 -6.84 6.42
CA LEU A 177 -2.73 -7.69 5.83
C LEU A 177 -2.18 -8.98 5.18
N GLY A 178 -0.86 -9.16 5.12
CA GLY A 178 -0.24 -10.28 4.39
C GLY A 178 -0.41 -10.22 2.87
N ALA A 179 -0.69 -9.05 2.31
CA ALA A 179 -0.94 -8.85 0.88
C ALA A 179 0.38 -8.68 0.10
N SER A 180 1.22 -9.72 0.11
CA SER A 180 2.62 -9.66 -0.38
C SER A 180 2.81 -9.02 -1.76
N PRO A 181 2.01 -9.33 -2.80
CA PRO A 181 2.16 -8.69 -4.11
C PRO A 181 1.99 -7.16 -4.07
N TRP A 182 1.08 -6.68 -3.22
CA TRP A 182 0.83 -5.24 -3.05
C TRP A 182 1.92 -4.57 -2.21
N SER A 183 2.43 -5.27 -1.19
CA SER A 183 3.59 -4.84 -0.42
C SER A 183 4.82 -4.65 -1.31
N ASP A 184 5.10 -5.60 -2.20
CA ASP A 184 6.26 -5.55 -3.09
C ASP A 184 6.13 -4.40 -4.10
N ARG A 185 4.94 -4.22 -4.71
CA ARG A 185 4.65 -3.06 -5.57
C ARG A 185 4.87 -1.73 -4.83
N ALA A 186 4.39 -1.61 -3.59
CA ALA A 186 4.61 -0.40 -2.79
C ALA A 186 6.11 -0.18 -2.48
N ARG A 187 6.88 -1.23 -2.22
CA ARG A 187 8.34 -1.15 -2.01
C ARG A 187 9.08 -0.73 -3.28
N GLU A 188 8.68 -1.21 -4.44
CA GLU A 188 9.23 -0.79 -5.73
C GLU A 188 8.99 0.69 -5.98
N GLU A 189 7.76 1.16 -5.78
CA GLU A 189 7.44 2.59 -5.95
C GLU A 189 8.16 3.48 -4.92
N LEU A 190 8.35 3.00 -3.68
CA LEU A 190 9.18 3.69 -2.67
C LEU A 190 10.63 3.83 -3.15
N ARG A 191 11.24 2.75 -3.64
CA ARG A 191 12.60 2.79 -4.20
C ARG A 191 12.67 3.76 -5.38
N ALA A 192 11.66 3.73 -6.23
CA ALA A 192 11.56 4.61 -7.39
C ALA A 192 11.32 6.09 -6.99
N ALA A 193 10.75 6.37 -5.82
CA ALA A 193 10.66 7.69 -5.19
C ALA A 193 11.97 8.13 -4.49
N GLY A 194 13.06 7.39 -4.71
CA GLY A 194 14.37 7.68 -4.14
C GLY A 194 14.48 7.25 -2.67
N GLU A 195 13.54 6.45 -2.16
CA GLU A 195 13.70 5.79 -0.87
C GLU A 195 14.55 4.53 -1.05
N THR A 196 15.83 4.73 -1.34
CA THR A 196 16.84 3.71 -1.08
C THR A 196 16.87 3.51 0.42
N SER A 197 16.30 2.37 0.82
CA SER A 197 16.37 1.78 2.15
C SER A 197 17.48 2.38 3.02
N HIS A 198 17.09 3.10 4.07
CA HIS A 198 17.89 3.25 5.30
C HIS A 198 18.13 1.87 6.00
N ARG A 199 18.11 0.78 5.23
CA ARG A 199 18.17 -0.63 5.63
C ARG A 199 19.53 -1.25 5.33
N ARG A 200 20.58 -0.44 5.14
CA ARG A 200 21.93 -0.93 5.41
C ARG A 200 22.24 -0.75 6.89
N THR A 201 21.91 0.37 7.51
CA THR A 201 22.26 0.68 8.90
C THR A 201 21.55 -0.22 9.93
N GLY A 202 20.25 -0.50 9.79
CA GLY A 202 19.53 -1.37 10.75
C GLY A 202 19.99 -2.84 10.78
N GLN A 203 20.32 -3.42 9.61
CA GLN A 203 20.78 -4.82 9.49
C GLN A 203 22.28 -5.00 9.70
N ILE A 204 23.07 -3.92 9.66
CA ILE A 204 24.52 -4.00 9.86
C ILE A 204 24.85 -4.41 11.31
N TRP A 205 24.08 -3.98 12.30
CA TRP A 205 24.31 -4.33 13.72
C TRP A 205 24.05 -5.79 14.04
N GLU A 206 23.00 -6.35 13.43
CA GLU A 206 22.63 -7.76 13.58
C GLU A 206 23.73 -8.70 13.04
N ARG A 207 24.66 -8.17 12.22
CA ARG A 207 25.84 -8.90 11.71
C ARG A 207 27.08 -8.78 12.60
N LEU A 208 27.05 -7.89 13.60
CA LEU A 208 28.12 -7.78 14.60
C LEU A 208 27.86 -8.78 15.73
N THR A 209 28.91 -9.44 16.19
CA THR A 209 28.82 -10.21 17.42
C THR A 209 28.59 -9.27 18.62
N PRO A 210 28.06 -9.75 19.76
CA PRO A 210 27.89 -8.91 20.95
C PRO A 210 29.17 -8.20 21.38
N GLN A 211 30.33 -8.86 21.23
CA GLN A 211 31.63 -8.28 21.53
C GLN A 211 32.04 -7.19 20.52
N GLU A 212 31.80 -7.40 19.23
CA GLU A 212 32.03 -6.41 18.19
C GLU A 212 31.15 -5.16 18.39
N LEU A 213 29.89 -5.35 18.76
CA LEU A 213 28.96 -4.26 19.06
C LEU A 213 29.45 -3.43 20.26
N HIS A 214 29.88 -4.09 21.34
CA HIS A 214 30.41 -3.41 22.53
C HIS A 214 31.66 -2.57 22.20
N ILE A 215 32.58 -3.13 21.41
CA ILE A 215 33.78 -2.40 20.94
C ILE A 215 33.39 -1.21 20.07
N ALA A 216 32.43 -1.37 19.16
CA ALA A 216 31.95 -0.30 18.29
C ALA A 216 31.32 0.86 19.08
N GLN A 217 30.53 0.57 20.12
CA GLN A 217 29.89 1.56 20.99
C GLN A 217 30.91 2.41 21.75
N LEU A 218 31.89 1.77 22.41
CA LEU A 218 32.97 2.49 23.10
C LEU A 218 33.83 3.30 22.12
N ALA A 219 34.02 2.79 20.91
CA ALA A 219 34.77 3.50 19.88
C ALA A 219 34.06 4.75 19.36
N ALA A 220 32.74 4.70 19.21
CA ALA A 220 31.92 5.83 18.81
C ALA A 220 31.81 6.92 19.88
N GLN A 221 31.97 6.56 21.16
CA GLN A 221 32.11 7.52 22.27
C GLN A 221 33.48 8.24 22.27
N GLY A 222 34.36 7.97 21.29
CA GLY A 222 35.65 8.63 21.16
C GLY A 222 36.79 8.04 22.01
N LEU A 223 36.56 6.93 22.71
CA LEU A 223 37.61 6.29 23.51
C LEU A 223 38.74 5.77 22.61
N SER A 224 40.00 5.81 23.06
CA SER A 224 41.12 5.23 22.30
C SER A 224 41.19 3.69 22.47
N ASN A 225 41.84 2.99 21.52
CA ASN A 225 42.00 1.53 21.60
C ASN A 225 42.70 1.07 22.89
N LYS A 226 43.58 1.90 23.47
CA LYS A 226 44.22 1.62 24.77
C LYS A 226 43.20 1.62 25.91
N VAL A 227 42.31 2.61 25.96
CA VAL A 227 41.29 2.73 27.00
C VAL A 227 40.22 1.65 26.84
N ILE A 228 39.80 1.35 25.60
CA ILE A 228 38.87 0.26 25.31
C ILE A 228 39.47 -1.09 25.73
N GLY A 229 40.74 -1.32 25.39
CA GLY A 229 41.46 -2.53 25.78
C GLY A 229 41.50 -2.70 27.29
N ALA A 230 41.81 -1.65 28.04
CA ALA A 230 41.80 -1.69 29.50
C ALA A 230 40.40 -2.02 30.08
N ARG A 231 39.32 -1.47 29.49
CA ARG A 231 37.94 -1.73 29.95
C ARG A 231 37.45 -3.14 29.66
N LEU A 232 37.89 -3.72 28.54
CA LEU A 232 37.44 -5.04 28.07
C LEU A 232 38.45 -6.15 28.39
N TYR A 233 39.52 -5.85 29.12
CA TYR A 233 40.64 -6.76 29.37
C TYR A 233 41.25 -7.35 28.08
N LEU A 234 41.37 -6.51 27.05
CA LEU A 234 41.94 -6.84 25.74
C LEU A 234 43.19 -6.00 25.46
N SER A 235 44.10 -6.53 24.65
CA SER A 235 45.22 -5.72 24.15
C SER A 235 44.72 -4.63 23.18
N HIS A 236 45.41 -3.48 23.14
CA HIS A 236 45.08 -2.42 22.18
C HIS A 236 45.16 -2.88 20.71
N ARG A 237 46.01 -3.88 20.41
CA ARG A 237 46.10 -4.52 19.08
C ARG A 237 44.87 -5.36 18.77
N THR A 238 44.37 -6.11 19.75
CA THR A 238 43.15 -6.92 19.62
C THR A 238 41.93 -6.04 19.35
N VAL A 239 41.81 -4.89 20.03
CA VAL A 239 40.77 -3.90 19.75
C VAL A 239 40.89 -3.34 18.32
N GLY A 240 42.12 -3.06 17.87
CA GLY A 240 42.38 -2.62 16.48
C GLY A 240 41.95 -3.66 15.44
N TYR A 241 42.24 -4.93 15.69
CA TYR A 241 41.81 -6.05 14.83
C TYR A 241 40.28 -6.14 14.74
N HIS A 242 39.58 -6.09 15.88
CA HIS A 242 38.12 -6.09 15.90
C HIS A 242 37.54 -4.88 15.16
N LEU A 243 38.10 -3.68 15.33
CA LEU A 243 37.64 -2.49 14.61
C LEU A 243 37.83 -2.60 13.10
N HIS A 244 38.95 -3.14 12.63
CA HIS A 244 39.15 -3.40 11.21
C HIS A 244 38.11 -4.39 10.65
N HIS A 245 37.81 -5.44 11.41
CA HIS A 245 36.78 -6.43 11.04
C HIS A 245 35.37 -5.82 11.04
N ILE A 246 35.06 -4.99 12.04
CA ILE A 246 33.80 -4.22 12.13
C ILE A 246 33.68 -3.29 10.91
N PHE A 247 34.73 -2.57 10.53
CA PHE A 247 34.74 -1.67 9.36
C PHE A 247 34.45 -2.44 8.08
N SER A 248 35.09 -3.59 7.89
CA SER A 248 34.83 -4.48 6.75
C SER A 248 33.36 -4.97 6.72
N LYS A 249 32.82 -5.43 7.86
CA LYS A 249 31.44 -5.91 7.98
C LYS A 249 30.39 -4.82 7.78
N THR A 250 30.67 -3.61 8.25
CA THR A 250 29.73 -2.47 8.26
C THR A 250 29.87 -1.57 7.03
N GLY A 251 30.98 -1.68 6.28
CA GLY A 251 31.25 -0.90 5.08
C GLY A 251 31.73 0.53 5.33
N ILE A 252 32.14 0.87 6.57
CA ILE A 252 32.76 2.17 6.88
C ILE A 252 34.27 2.11 6.77
N THR A 253 34.87 3.26 6.50
CA THR A 253 36.32 3.40 6.32
C THR A 253 37.00 4.08 7.50
N SER A 254 36.24 4.59 8.48
CA SER A 254 36.78 5.37 9.59
C SER A 254 35.94 5.29 10.86
N ARG A 255 36.60 5.59 11.99
CA ARG A 255 36.00 5.59 13.33
C ARG A 255 34.86 6.59 13.48
N SER A 256 34.93 7.74 12.80
CA SER A 256 33.86 8.75 12.81
C SER A 256 32.56 8.23 12.21
N GLY A 257 32.64 7.28 11.27
CA GLY A 257 31.47 6.60 10.71
C GLY A 257 30.70 5.74 11.72
N LEU A 258 31.33 5.29 12.82
CA LEU A 258 30.66 4.45 13.83
C LEU A 258 29.53 5.20 14.55
N GLY A 259 29.73 6.50 14.83
CA GLY A 259 28.73 7.32 15.50
C GLY A 259 27.48 7.53 14.65
N THR A 260 27.68 7.80 13.36
CA THR A 260 26.58 7.96 12.39
C THR A 260 25.78 6.68 12.19
N ILE A 261 26.45 5.52 12.18
CA ILE A 261 25.71 4.28 12.13
C ILE A 261 24.98 4.16 13.48
N LEU A 262 25.65 4.17 14.64
CA LEU A 262 25.04 3.82 15.95
C LEU A 262 23.86 4.71 16.37
N SER A 263 23.86 5.98 15.99
CA SER A 263 22.75 6.89 16.27
C SER A 263 21.46 6.50 15.55
N THR A 264 21.55 5.79 14.41
CA THR A 264 20.37 5.27 13.69
C THR A 264 19.77 4.00 14.31
N ALA A 265 20.45 3.37 15.27
CA ALA A 265 19.95 2.21 16.01
C ALA A 265 19.11 2.59 17.24
N ASN A 266 19.31 3.79 17.79
CA ASN A 266 18.67 4.29 19.01
C ASN A 266 17.53 5.30 18.74
N GLY A 267 16.97 5.32 17.53
CA GLY A 267 15.78 6.13 17.26
C GLY A 267 14.58 5.63 18.09
N PRO A 268 13.77 6.50 18.70
CA PRO A 268 12.61 6.07 19.48
C PRO A 268 11.63 5.30 18.60
N PRO A 269 10.87 4.34 19.16
CA PRO A 269 9.80 3.67 18.42
C PRO A 269 8.76 4.73 18.04
N THR A 270 8.58 4.95 16.74
CA THR A 270 7.44 5.68 16.18
C THR A 270 6.52 4.70 15.48
#